data_AF-A0A831ZWA2-F1
#
_entry.id   AF-A0A831ZWA2-F1
#
_cell.length_a   1.000
_cell.length_b   1.000
_cell.length_c   1.000
_cell.angle_alpha   90.00
_cell.angle_beta   90.00
_cell.angle_gamma   90.00
#
_symmetry.space_group_name_H-M   'P 1'
#
loop_
_entity.id
_entity.type
_entity.pdbx_description
1 polymer ?
#
loop_
_entity_poly.entity_id
_entity_poly.type
_entity_poly.pdbx_seq_one_letter_code
_entity_poly.pdbx_strand_id
1 'polypeptide(L)'
;MKITLLVPGLHSVLAYVDDEIDEEANTYFNEYGETSGTPEAAQSWEIDEPGYVYGDIDDNFISGALDGTNGVPQDEPDDVAMALGWSFDLAPDFKATVKFTVSQTAPTAVFHLIQTDPDSSASLYFWSDLALAPQEQPPIPEPATMVLLGTGLAGLVGWRRRMKKTTA
;
A
#
# COMPACT_ATOMS: atom_id res chain seq x y z
N MET A 1 -7.40 4.75 -2.26
CA MET A 1 -7.50 3.29 -1.99
C MET A 1 -6.48 2.86 -0.93
N LYS A 2 -6.76 1.83 -0.10
CA LYS A 2 -5.81 1.28 0.88
C LYS A 2 -5.79 -0.25 0.82
N ILE A 3 -4.60 -0.84 0.73
CA ILE A 3 -4.36 -2.29 0.67
C ILE A 3 -3.48 -2.68 1.87
N THR A 4 -3.74 -3.84 2.49
CA THR A 4 -2.94 -4.36 3.62
C THR A 4 -2.56 -5.81 3.35
N LEU A 5 -1.27 -6.10 3.43
CA LEU A 5 -0.68 -7.42 3.21
C LEU A 5 -0.10 -7.95 4.52
N LEU A 6 -0.39 -9.22 4.83
CA LEU A 6 0.01 -9.89 6.08
C LEU A 6 0.87 -11.15 5.84
N VAL A 7 0.98 -11.60 4.58
CA VAL A 7 1.68 -12.83 4.24
C VAL A 7 3.13 -12.47 3.86
N PRO A 8 4.15 -13.10 4.47
CA PRO A 8 5.54 -12.82 4.12
C PRO A 8 5.90 -13.20 2.68
N GLY A 9 6.92 -12.56 2.12
CA GLY A 9 7.46 -12.83 0.78
C GLY A 9 7.43 -11.61 -0.15
N LEU A 10 7.72 -11.86 -1.43
CA LEU A 10 7.74 -10.83 -2.46
C LEU A 10 6.32 -10.41 -2.83
N HIS A 11 6.08 -9.09 -2.84
CA HIS A 11 4.83 -8.49 -3.24
C HIS A 11 5.06 -7.40 -4.28
N SER A 12 4.09 -7.28 -5.18
CA SER A 12 3.92 -6.13 -6.05
C SER A 12 2.49 -5.62 -5.92
N VAL A 13 2.34 -4.32 -5.72
CA VAL A 13 1.03 -3.66 -5.59
C VAL A 13 1.03 -2.44 -6.49
N LEU A 14 0.14 -2.43 -7.48
CA LEU A 14 -0.01 -1.33 -8.42
C LEU A 14 -1.43 -0.78 -8.39
N ALA A 15 -1.57 0.47 -8.80
CA ALA A 15 -2.84 1.10 -9.11
C ALA A 15 -2.70 1.91 -10.40
N TYR A 16 -3.74 1.82 -11.22
CA TYR A 16 -3.91 2.49 -12.50
C TYR A 16 -5.11 3.42 -12.38
N VAL A 17 -5.00 4.62 -12.92
CA VAL A 17 -6.07 5.61 -13.01
C VAL A 17 -6.07 6.22 -14.40
N ASP A 18 -7.26 6.41 -14.93
CA ASP A 18 -7.57 6.94 -16.25
C ASP A 18 -8.81 7.80 -16.02
N ASP A 19 -8.55 8.99 -15.47
CA ASP A 19 -9.57 9.93 -15.00
C ASP A 19 -9.69 11.03 -16.04
N GLU A 20 -10.92 11.43 -16.38
CA GLU A 20 -11.17 12.48 -17.37
C GLU A 20 -11.31 13.86 -16.71
N ILE A 21 -10.65 14.89 -17.23
CA ILE A 21 -10.83 16.27 -16.78
C ILE A 21 -11.70 17.03 -17.79
N ASP A 22 -12.91 17.40 -17.39
CA ASP A 22 -13.81 18.25 -18.20
C ASP A 22 -14.06 17.75 -19.64
N GLU A 23 -14.10 16.42 -19.86
CA GLU A 23 -14.29 15.76 -21.17
C GLU A 23 -15.44 16.36 -22.01
N GLU A 24 -16.59 16.63 -21.38
CA GLU A 24 -17.77 17.18 -22.08
C GLU A 24 -17.52 18.58 -22.67
N ALA A 25 -16.56 19.33 -22.10
CA ALA A 25 -16.22 20.68 -22.50
C ALA A 25 -14.98 20.75 -23.39
N ASN A 26 -13.93 19.98 -23.07
CA ASN A 26 -12.60 20.13 -23.67
C ASN A 26 -12.04 18.84 -24.29
N THR A 27 -12.81 17.74 -24.31
CA THR A 27 -12.40 16.41 -24.79
C THR A 27 -11.21 15.83 -24.01
N TYR A 28 -10.64 14.71 -24.45
CA TYR A 28 -9.58 13.96 -23.75
C TYR A 28 -8.16 14.22 -24.31
N PHE A 29 -8.03 14.67 -25.57
CA PHE A 29 -6.73 14.67 -26.28
C PHE A 29 -5.84 15.91 -26.06
N ASN A 30 -6.22 16.83 -25.17
CA ASN A 30 -5.51 18.09 -24.94
C ASN A 30 -4.83 18.15 -23.57
N GLU A 31 -4.77 17.02 -22.87
CA GLU A 31 -4.22 16.91 -21.53
C GLU A 31 -2.74 16.50 -21.57
N TYR A 32 -2.04 16.64 -20.44
CA TYR A 32 -0.66 16.20 -20.34
C TYR A 32 -0.26 15.78 -18.93
N GLY A 33 0.74 14.91 -18.87
CA GLY A 33 1.37 14.38 -17.68
C GLY A 33 2.57 15.21 -17.20
N GLU A 34 2.75 15.28 -15.89
CA GLU A 34 3.99 15.74 -15.24
C GLU A 34 4.30 14.90 -13.99
N THR A 35 5.54 15.00 -13.51
CA THR A 35 5.92 14.44 -12.21
C THR A 35 6.52 15.50 -11.31
N SER A 36 6.42 15.29 -10.00
CA SER A 36 7.05 16.14 -8.99
C SER A 36 7.59 15.29 -7.84
N GLY A 37 8.78 15.66 -7.37
CA GLY A 37 9.52 14.90 -6.35
C GLY A 37 10.48 13.86 -6.93
N THR A 38 10.83 12.86 -6.14
CA THR A 38 11.70 11.75 -6.54
C THR A 38 11.08 10.45 -6.05
N PRO A 39 10.85 9.47 -6.93
CA PRO A 39 10.26 8.19 -6.52
C PRO A 39 11.16 7.49 -5.50
N GLU A 40 10.54 6.79 -4.56
CA GLU A 40 11.30 5.95 -3.64
C GLU A 40 11.89 4.74 -4.37
N ALA A 41 12.97 4.14 -3.83
CA ALA A 41 13.71 3.07 -4.52
C ALA A 41 12.86 1.83 -4.85
N ALA A 42 11.75 1.61 -4.14
CA ALA A 42 10.83 0.50 -4.35
C ALA A 42 9.54 0.91 -5.10
N GLN A 43 9.43 2.19 -5.47
CA GLN A 43 8.28 2.77 -6.13
C GLN A 43 8.53 2.81 -7.64
N SER A 44 7.57 2.29 -8.41
CA SER A 44 7.53 2.41 -9.86
C SER A 44 6.37 3.31 -10.28
N TRP A 45 6.46 3.89 -11.46
CA TRP A 45 5.47 4.84 -11.96
C TRP A 45 5.49 4.90 -13.47
N GLU A 46 4.40 5.39 -14.06
CA GLU A 46 4.29 5.65 -15.50
C GLU A 46 3.17 6.64 -15.75
N ILE A 47 3.31 7.47 -16.78
CA ILE A 47 2.26 8.32 -17.33
C ILE A 47 2.26 8.10 -18.83
N ASP A 48 1.13 7.80 -19.44
CA ASP A 48 1.05 7.52 -20.87
C ASP A 48 -0.40 7.63 -21.39
N GLU A 49 -0.59 7.50 -22.71
CA GLU A 49 -1.91 7.33 -23.30
C GLU A 49 -2.53 5.95 -22.93
N PRO A 50 -3.86 5.85 -22.72
CA PRO A 50 -4.56 4.61 -22.35
C PRO A 50 -4.74 3.62 -23.53
N GLY A 51 -3.64 3.29 -24.21
CA GLY A 51 -3.57 2.16 -25.15
C GLY A 51 -4.15 2.40 -26.55
N TYR A 52 -4.21 3.66 -27.04
CA TYR A 52 -4.75 3.95 -28.37
C TYR A 52 -3.72 3.85 -29.50
N VAL A 53 -2.62 4.62 -29.50
CA VAL A 53 -1.67 4.68 -30.63
C VAL A 53 -0.26 4.30 -30.24
N TYR A 54 0.28 4.90 -29.18
CA TYR A 54 1.67 4.71 -28.76
C TYR A 54 1.81 4.30 -27.30
N GLY A 55 0.74 4.39 -26.49
CA GLY A 55 0.83 4.12 -25.06
C GLY A 55 0.99 2.65 -24.72
N ASP A 56 1.94 2.32 -23.84
CA ASP A 56 2.22 0.95 -23.36
C ASP A 56 1.92 0.73 -21.87
N ILE A 57 1.37 1.74 -21.20
CA ILE A 57 1.01 1.70 -19.77
C ILE A 57 0.11 0.54 -19.38
N ASP A 58 -0.81 0.10 -20.24
CA ASP A 58 -1.65 -1.06 -19.97
C ASP A 58 -0.83 -2.36 -19.92
N ASP A 59 0.09 -2.54 -20.88
CA ASP A 59 0.97 -3.70 -20.95
C ASP A 59 1.98 -3.69 -19.79
N ASN A 60 2.52 -2.52 -19.46
CA ASN A 60 3.44 -2.32 -18.34
C ASN A 60 2.73 -2.53 -16.99
N PHE A 61 1.48 -2.07 -16.84
CA PHE A 61 0.67 -2.30 -15.65
C PHE A 61 0.32 -3.78 -15.47
N ILE A 62 -0.15 -4.45 -16.52
CA ILE A 62 -0.50 -5.89 -16.48
C ILE A 62 0.73 -6.74 -16.19
N SER A 63 1.90 -6.39 -16.74
CA SER A 63 3.16 -7.10 -16.48
C SER A 63 3.79 -6.76 -15.12
N GLY A 64 3.31 -5.69 -14.47
CA GLY A 64 3.86 -5.19 -13.20
C GLY A 64 5.22 -4.51 -13.36
N ALA A 65 5.51 -3.97 -14.54
CA ALA A 65 6.82 -3.46 -14.95
C ALA A 65 6.76 -2.01 -15.45
N LEU A 66 6.12 -1.13 -14.67
CA LEU A 66 6.08 0.30 -14.96
C LEU A 66 7.51 0.86 -15.14
N ASP A 67 7.71 1.64 -16.19
CA ASP A 67 9.06 1.90 -16.71
C ASP A 67 9.68 3.24 -16.28
N GLY A 68 8.91 4.08 -15.58
CA GLY A 68 9.35 5.37 -15.08
C GLY A 68 9.41 6.46 -16.15
N THR A 69 8.54 6.39 -17.16
CA THR A 69 8.46 7.36 -18.25
C THR A 69 7.15 8.15 -18.25
N ASN A 70 7.16 9.24 -19.01
CA ASN A 70 6.00 10.07 -19.32
C ASN A 70 5.86 10.14 -20.85
N GLY A 71 4.91 9.38 -21.39
CA GLY A 71 4.61 9.30 -22.82
C GLY A 71 3.73 10.43 -23.35
N VAL A 72 3.09 11.20 -22.46
CA VAL A 72 2.19 12.32 -22.80
C VAL A 72 2.65 13.64 -22.16
N PRO A 73 3.87 14.13 -22.46
CA PRO A 73 4.38 15.39 -21.91
C PRO A 73 3.66 16.61 -22.49
N GLN A 74 3.86 17.78 -21.86
CA GLN A 74 3.18 19.03 -22.24
C GLN A 74 3.34 19.43 -23.73
N ASP A 75 4.47 19.08 -24.36
CA ASP A 75 4.74 19.39 -25.77
C ASP A 75 4.13 18.38 -26.74
N GLU A 76 3.64 17.24 -26.24
CA GLU A 76 2.96 16.18 -26.98
C GLU A 76 1.70 15.76 -26.19
N PRO A 77 0.71 16.67 -26.00
CA PRO A 77 -0.49 16.38 -25.22
C PRO A 77 -1.39 15.37 -25.92
N ASP A 78 -2.03 14.52 -25.12
CA ASP A 78 -3.02 13.53 -25.54
C ASP A 78 -3.84 13.11 -24.29
N ASP A 79 -4.62 12.04 -24.42
CA ASP A 79 -5.31 11.38 -23.32
C ASP A 79 -4.32 10.84 -22.26
N VAL A 80 -4.62 11.02 -20.97
CA VAL A 80 -3.66 10.76 -19.88
C VAL A 80 -4.15 9.67 -18.93
N ALA A 81 -3.44 8.55 -18.93
CA ALA A 81 -3.47 7.55 -17.87
C ALA A 81 -2.23 7.64 -16.98
N MET A 82 -2.40 7.31 -15.70
CA MET A 82 -1.33 7.30 -14.70
C MET A 82 -1.29 5.99 -13.92
N ALA A 83 -0.10 5.47 -13.67
CA ALA A 83 0.11 4.26 -12.88
C ALA A 83 1.19 4.45 -11.81
N LEU A 84 0.94 3.89 -10.62
CA LEU A 84 1.89 3.85 -9.51
C LEU A 84 2.00 2.43 -8.96
N GLY A 85 3.20 2.03 -8.58
CA GLY A 85 3.49 0.70 -8.09
C GLY A 85 4.50 0.66 -6.94
N TRP A 86 4.43 -0.41 -6.15
CA TRP A 86 5.42 -0.76 -5.14
C TRP A 86 5.83 -2.23 -5.26
N SER A 87 7.13 -2.48 -5.29
CA SER A 87 7.71 -3.83 -5.23
C SER A 87 8.58 -3.98 -3.99
N PHE A 88 8.26 -4.95 -3.13
CA PHE A 88 8.97 -5.11 -1.84
C PHE A 88 8.93 -6.55 -1.33
N ASP A 89 9.88 -6.89 -0.45
CA ASP A 89 9.90 -8.13 0.33
C ASP A 89 9.32 -7.88 1.72
N LEU A 90 8.26 -8.60 2.07
CA LEU A 90 7.62 -8.50 3.38
C LEU A 90 8.18 -9.56 4.33
N ALA A 91 8.85 -9.11 5.39
CA ALA A 91 9.40 -10.00 6.40
C ALA A 91 8.31 -10.78 7.18
N PRO A 92 8.65 -11.95 7.76
CA PRO A 92 7.80 -12.62 8.75
C PRO A 92 7.37 -11.69 9.88
N ASP A 93 6.13 -11.86 10.35
CA ASP A 93 5.53 -11.06 11.42
C ASP A 93 5.43 -9.54 11.13
N PHE A 94 5.60 -9.11 9.87
CA PHE A 94 5.34 -7.74 9.43
C PHE A 94 4.06 -7.65 8.60
N LYS A 95 3.47 -6.45 8.58
CA LYS A 95 2.41 -6.05 7.67
C LYS A 95 2.90 -4.92 6.77
N ALA A 96 2.48 -4.94 5.52
CA ALA A 96 2.61 -3.81 4.61
C ALA A 96 1.26 -3.13 4.44
N THR A 97 1.24 -1.80 4.44
CA THR A 97 0.09 -0.98 4.05
C THR A 97 0.51 -0.13 2.87
N VAL A 98 -0.16 -0.32 1.73
CA VAL A 98 -0.01 0.54 0.56
C VAL A 98 -1.26 1.39 0.44
N LYS A 99 -1.10 2.71 0.33
CA LYS A 99 -2.21 3.63 0.13
C LYS A 99 -1.96 4.44 -1.14
N PHE A 100 -2.97 4.49 -2.00
CA PHE A 100 -3.00 5.30 -3.21
C PHE A 100 -4.03 6.42 -3.03
N THR A 101 -3.71 7.63 -3.48
CA THR A 101 -4.60 8.79 -3.36
C THR A 101 -4.62 9.57 -4.66
N VAL A 102 -5.82 9.85 -5.17
CA VAL A 102 -6.09 10.82 -6.22
C VAL A 102 -6.75 12.04 -5.57
N SER A 103 -6.38 13.25 -5.97
CA SER A 103 -6.87 14.51 -5.41
C SER A 103 -6.74 15.65 -6.42
N GLN A 104 -7.61 16.65 -6.34
CA GLN A 104 -7.46 17.93 -7.03
C GLN A 104 -6.57 18.94 -6.26
N THR A 105 -6.02 18.52 -5.13
CA THR A 105 -5.09 19.31 -4.31
C THR A 105 -3.78 18.55 -4.17
N ALA A 106 -2.70 19.20 -4.60
CA ALA A 106 -1.35 18.64 -4.57
C ALA A 106 -0.93 18.20 -3.16
N PRO A 107 -0.23 17.06 -3.02
CA PRO A 107 0.32 16.66 -1.74
C PRO A 107 1.60 17.45 -1.41
N THR A 108 1.86 17.68 -0.11
CA THR A 108 3.09 18.36 0.32
C THR A 108 4.24 17.35 0.44
N ALA A 109 5.29 17.55 -0.37
CA ALA A 109 6.59 16.88 -0.24
C ALA A 109 6.60 15.34 -0.39
N VAL A 110 5.85 14.80 -1.35
CA VAL A 110 5.92 13.39 -1.77
C VAL A 110 6.08 13.30 -3.28
N PHE A 111 6.63 12.20 -3.79
CA PHE A 111 6.59 11.92 -5.21
C PHE A 111 5.14 11.73 -5.67
N HIS A 112 4.77 12.37 -6.77
CA HIS A 112 3.43 12.30 -7.33
C HIS A 112 3.43 12.54 -8.83
N LEU A 113 2.42 11.96 -9.48
CA LEU A 113 2.07 12.16 -10.87
C LEU A 113 0.99 13.23 -10.95
N ILE A 114 1.00 13.97 -12.04
CA ILE A 114 0.12 15.11 -12.29
C ILE A 114 -0.47 14.92 -13.68
N GLN A 115 -1.77 15.07 -13.79
CA GLN A 115 -2.48 15.25 -15.05
C GLN A 115 -3.06 16.66 -15.07
N THR A 116 -2.90 17.38 -16.18
CA THR A 116 -3.38 18.75 -16.31
C THR A 116 -4.13 18.94 -17.62
N ASP A 117 -5.33 19.52 -17.53
CA ASP A 117 -6.02 20.10 -18.68
C ASP A 117 -5.70 21.61 -18.75
N PRO A 118 -4.99 22.06 -19.78
CA PRO A 118 -4.63 23.47 -19.93
C PRO A 118 -5.82 24.39 -20.20
N ASP A 119 -6.91 23.89 -20.79
CA ASP A 119 -8.08 24.69 -21.19
C ASP A 119 -9.03 24.96 -20.01
N SER A 120 -9.20 24.00 -19.09
CA SER A 120 -9.91 24.20 -17.82
C SER A 120 -9.01 24.72 -16.69
N SER A 121 -7.69 24.65 -16.85
CA SER A 121 -6.69 24.90 -15.79
C SER A 121 -6.88 24.03 -14.54
N ALA A 122 -7.46 22.84 -14.71
CA ALA A 122 -7.63 21.86 -13.66
C ALA A 122 -6.49 20.83 -13.68
N SER A 123 -6.15 20.33 -12.50
CA SER A 123 -5.15 19.27 -12.35
C SER A 123 -5.64 18.18 -11.39
N LEU A 124 -5.27 16.95 -11.71
CA LEU A 124 -5.37 15.79 -10.83
C LEU A 124 -3.97 15.37 -10.38
N TYR A 125 -3.87 15.02 -9.10
CA TYR A 125 -2.63 14.59 -8.47
C TYR A 125 -2.79 13.16 -7.99
N PHE A 126 -1.87 12.29 -8.38
CA PHE A 126 -1.86 10.88 -8.00
C PHE A 126 -0.57 10.51 -7.26
N TRP A 127 -0.71 9.97 -6.05
CA TRP A 127 0.45 9.56 -5.24
C TRP A 127 0.15 8.32 -4.40
N SER A 128 1.21 7.77 -3.81
CA SER A 128 1.11 6.62 -2.94
C SER A 128 2.10 6.62 -1.79
N ASP A 129 1.77 5.87 -0.74
CA ASP A 129 2.65 5.60 0.40
C ASP A 129 2.70 4.11 0.73
N LEU A 130 3.88 3.61 1.09
CA LEU A 130 4.13 2.27 1.63
C LEU A 130 4.59 2.36 3.09
N ALA A 131 3.85 1.72 3.99
CA ALA A 131 4.22 1.58 5.40
C ALA A 131 4.42 0.11 5.78
N LEU A 132 5.61 -0.21 6.27
CA LEU A 132 5.97 -1.52 6.82
C LEU A 132 5.99 -1.44 8.36
N ALA A 133 5.29 -2.35 9.04
CA ALA A 133 5.25 -2.38 10.50
C ALA A 133 5.11 -3.81 11.03
N PRO A 134 5.56 -4.10 12.27
CA PRO A 134 5.26 -5.37 12.92
C PRO A 134 3.74 -5.63 13.01
N GLN A 135 3.35 -6.89 12.89
CA GLN A 135 1.99 -7.33 13.16
C GLN A 135 1.72 -7.27 14.66
N GLU A 136 0.51 -6.85 15.03
CA GLU A 136 0.05 -6.95 16.41
C GLU A 136 -0.16 -8.42 16.73
N GLN A 137 0.69 -8.99 17.59
CA GLN A 137 0.48 -10.33 18.10
C GLN A 137 -0.57 -10.28 19.21
N PRO A 138 -1.57 -11.19 19.23
CA PRO A 138 -2.47 -11.30 20.35
C PRO A 138 -1.65 -11.61 21.62
N PRO A 139 -2.04 -11.08 22.79
CA PRO A 139 -1.33 -11.37 24.04
C PRO A 139 -1.30 -12.89 24.23
N ILE A 140 -0.09 -13.44 24.39
CA ILE A 140 0.09 -14.86 24.71
C ILE A 140 -0.62 -15.09 26.05
N PRO A 141 -1.64 -15.98 26.13
CA PRO A 141 -2.30 -16.26 27.40
C PRO A 141 -1.27 -16.70 28.42
N GLU A 142 -1.25 -16.06 29.60
CA GLU A 142 -0.36 -16.47 30.68
C GLU A 142 -0.55 -17.97 30.93
N PRO A 143 0.52 -18.78 30.94
CA PRO A 143 0.38 -20.21 31.11
C PRO A 143 -0.40 -20.52 32.38
N ALA A 144 -1.42 -21.40 32.27
CA ALA A 144 -2.12 -21.95 33.43
C ALA A 144 -1.18 -22.67 34.42
N THR A 145 0.12 -22.78 34.10
CA THR A 145 1.20 -23.22 34.98
C THR A 145 1.19 -22.55 36.34
N MET A 146 0.86 -21.25 36.48
CA MET A 146 0.77 -20.63 37.82
C MET A 146 -0.45 -21.13 38.60
N VAL A 147 -1.58 -21.34 37.92
CA VAL A 147 -2.78 -21.93 38.53
C VAL A 147 -2.53 -23.40 38.89
N LEU A 148 -1.88 -24.16 38.01
CA LEU A 148 -1.53 -25.56 38.22
C LEU A 148 -0.50 -25.73 39.35
N LEU A 149 0.52 -24.87 39.41
CA LEU A 149 1.51 -24.84 40.49
C LEU A 149 0.84 -24.47 41.81
N GLY A 150 -0.02 -23.46 41.83
CA GLY A 150 -0.75 -23.03 43.01
C GLY A 150 -1.70 -24.11 43.54
N THR A 151 -2.48 -24.74 42.67
CA THR A 151 -3.39 -25.84 43.04
C THR A 151 -2.64 -27.10 43.45
N GLY A 152 -1.54 -27.44 42.78
CA GLY A 152 -0.66 -28.56 43.16
C GLY A 152 -0.04 -28.39 44.56
N LEU A 153 0.47 -27.19 44.87
CA LEU A 153 1.01 -26.86 46.19
C LEU A 153 -0.07 -26.92 47.28
N ALA A 154 -1.27 -26.40 47.00
CA ALA A 154 -2.40 -26.49 47.92
C ALA A 154 -2.82 -27.95 48.19
N GLY A 155 -2.84 -28.79 47.15
CA GLY A 155 -3.10 -30.23 47.25
C GLY A 155 -2.07 -30.95 48.13
N LEU A 156 -0.78 -30.67 47.96
CA LEU A 156 0.31 -31.23 48.77
C LEU A 156 0.20 -30.84 50.26
N VAL A 157 -0.13 -29.57 50.54
CA VAL A 157 -0.35 -29.09 51.93
C VAL A 157 -1.57 -29.76 52.56
N GLY A 158 -2.67 -29.90 51.80
CA GLY A 158 -3.87 -30.60 52.25
C GLY A 158 -3.61 -32.07 52.59
N TRP A 159 -2.86 -32.77 51.74
CA TRP A 159 -2.48 -34.18 51.97
C TRP A 159 -1.61 -34.34 53.22
N ARG A 160 -0.59 -33.48 53.39
CA ARG A 160 0.31 -33.53 54.57
C ARG A 160 -0.45 -33.32 55.88
N ARG A 161 -1.47 -32.46 55.91
CA ARG A 161 -2.32 -32.23 57.10
C ARG A 161 -3.21 -33.43 57.42
N ARG A 162 -3.69 -34.17 56.41
CA ARG A 162 -4.52 -35.37 56.60
C ARG A 162 -3.72 -36.51 57.22
N MET A 163 -2.48 -36.75 56.75
CA MET A 163 -1.64 -37.84 57.27
C MET A 163 -1.24 -37.65 58.74
N LYS A 164 -1.10 -36.40 59.22
CA LYS A 164 -0.82 -36.12 60.65
C LYS A 164 -2.00 -36.43 61.59
N LYS A 165 -3.23 -36.54 61.08
CA LYS A 165 -4.43 -36.84 61.90
C LYS A 165 -4.70 -38.35 62.04
N THR A 166 -4.01 -39.20 61.30
CA THR A 166 -4.26 -40.65 61.25
C THR A 166 -3.27 -41.47 62.08
N THR A 167 -2.44 -40.81 62.91
CA THR A 167 -1.37 -41.46 63.71
C THR A 167 -1.58 -41.31 65.23
N ALA A 168 -2.83 -41.23 65.69
CA ALA A 168 -3.18 -41.24 67.12
C ALA A 168 -3.88 -42.56 67.48
#